data_AF-A0A971FCG6-F1
#
_entry.id   AF-A0A971FCG6-F1
#
_cell.length_a   1.000
_cell.length_b   1.000
_cell.length_c   1.000
_cell.angle_alpha   90.00
_cell.angle_beta   90.00
_cell.angle_gamma   90.00
#
_symmetry.space_group_name_H-M   'P 1'
#
loop_
_entity.id
_entity.type
_entity.pdbx_description
1 polymer ?
#
loop_
_entity_poly.entity_id
_entity_poly.type
_entity_poly.pdbx_seq_one_letter_code
_entity_poly.pdbx_strand_id
1 'polypeptide(L)' 'MTAREIVQRLERLGFRRVSQRGSHLKLRRERGGTMYTVIVPMHGKDVAVSVVGRILQQAGLEWSEFDA' A
#
# COMPACT_ATOMS: atom_id res chain seq x y z
N MET A 1 -7.69 -3.21 -10.37
CA MET A 1 -7.48 -2.16 -9.34
C MET A 1 -6.18 -1.46 -9.69
N THR A 2 -6.25 -0.14 -9.79
CA THR A 2 -5.13 0.70 -10.21
C THR A 2 -4.17 0.96 -9.04
N ALA A 3 -2.91 1.27 -9.35
CA ALA A 3 -1.93 1.66 -8.35
C ALA A 3 -2.38 2.90 -7.55
N ARG A 4 -3.10 3.82 -8.19
CA ARG A 4 -3.62 5.04 -7.54
C ARG A 4 -4.69 4.72 -6.50
N GLU A 5 -5.60 3.81 -6.80
CA GLU A 5 -6.64 3.36 -5.84
C GLU A 5 -6.01 2.70 -4.61
N ILE A 6 -5.00 1.84 -4.82
CA ILE A 6 -4.26 1.21 -3.73
C ILE A 6 -3.63 2.28 -2.83
N VAL A 7 -2.94 3.25 -3.42
CA VAL A 7 -2.31 4.35 -2.67
C VAL A 7 -3.33 5.14 -1.87
N GLN A 8 -4.46 5.53 -2.49
CA GLN A 8 -5.51 6.30 -1.80
C GLN A 8 -6.09 5.55 -0.60
N ARG A 9 -6.34 4.25 -0.75
CA ARG A 9 -6.85 3.42 0.35
C ARG A 9 -5.83 3.27 1.48
N LEU A 10 -4.56 3.01 1.16
CA LEU A 10 -3.50 2.97 2.16
C LEU A 10 -3.36 4.32 2.89
N GLU A 11 -3.46 5.45 2.17
CA GLU A 11 -3.43 6.78 2.77
C GLU A 11 -4.57 7.01 3.77
N ARG A 12 -5.80 6.57 3.46
CA ARG A 12 -6.93 6.60 4.39
C ARG A 12 -6.70 5.75 5.64
N LEU A 13 -5.96 4.65 5.50
CA LEU A 13 -5.57 3.78 6.62
C LEU A 13 -4.36 4.31 7.40
N GLY A 14 -3.90 5.52 7.11
CA GLY A 14 -2.83 6.21 7.85
C GLY A 14 -1.43 6.02 7.29
N PHE A 15 -1.27 5.40 6.11
CA PHE A 15 0.02 5.37 5.43
C PHE A 15 0.36 6.74 4.85
N ARG A 16 1.65 7.09 4.89
CA ARG A 16 2.18 8.32 4.31
C ARG A 16 3.24 7.97 3.27
N ARG A 17 3.28 8.72 2.17
CA ARG A 17 4.34 8.60 1.15
C ARG A 17 5.67 9.03 1.76
N VAL A 18 6.70 8.21 1.60
CA VAL A 18 8.04 8.46 2.16
C VAL A 18 9.04 8.83 1.06
N SER A 19 9.06 8.06 -0.01
CA SER A 19 10.02 8.23 -1.10
C SER A 19 9.54 7.49 -2.34
N GLN A 20 9.96 7.91 -3.52
CA GLN A 20 9.70 7.19 -4.76
C GLN A 20 10.99 7.02 -5.55
N ARG A 21 11.23 5.82 -6.07
CA ARG A 21 12.33 5.55 -7.02
C ARG A 21 11.75 4.96 -8.29
N GLY A 22 11.79 5.74 -9.38
CA GLY A 22 11.10 5.38 -10.61
C GLY A 22 9.61 5.15 -10.35
N SER A 23 9.08 4.02 -10.79
CA SER A 23 7.68 3.64 -10.58
C SER A 23 7.41 2.95 -9.23
N HIS A 24 8.34 2.91 -8.28
CA HIS A 24 8.11 2.24 -6.99
C HIS A 24 7.94 3.28 -5.88
N LEU A 25 6.70 3.42 -5.38
CA LEU A 25 6.35 4.34 -4.30
C LEU A 25 6.44 3.64 -2.96
N LYS A 26 7.23 4.18 -2.04
CA LYS A 26 7.30 3.73 -0.65
C LYS A 26 6.30 4.48 0.20
N LEU A 27 5.47 3.74 0.94
CA LEU A 27 4.62 4.28 1.99
C LEU A 27 4.96 3.68 3.35
N ARG A 28 4.68 4.44 4.42
CA ARG A 28 4.92 4.01 5.80
C ARG A 28 3.78 4.42 6.72
N ARG A 29 3.46 3.57 7.68
CA ARG A 29 2.51 3.83 8.78
C ARG A 29 3.12 3.36 10.10
N GLU A 30 2.82 4.07 11.18
CA GLU A 30 3.04 3.59 12.54
C GLU A 30 1.69 3.18 13.15
N ARG A 31 1.60 1.97 13.71
CA ARG A 31 0.40 1.48 14.42
C ARG A 31 0.86 0.64 15.61
N GLY A 32 0.42 0.98 16.82
CA GLY A 32 0.75 0.24 18.04
C GLY A 32 2.26 0.12 18.29
N GLY A 33 3.03 1.18 18.04
CA GLY A 33 4.50 1.18 18.17
C GLY A 33 5.24 0.38 17.09
N THR A 34 4.53 -0.23 16.14
CA THR A 34 5.13 -0.96 15.02
C THR A 34 5.10 -0.13 13.74
N MET A 35 6.25 -0.11 13.05
CA MET A 35 6.42 0.58 11.77
C MET A 35 6.18 -0.37 10.60
N TYR A 36 5.16 -0.08 9.79
CA TYR A 36 4.83 -0.81 8.57
C TYR A 36 5.33 -0.04 7.36
N THR A 37 6.09 -0.71 6.48
CA THR A 37 6.59 -0.11 5.23
C THR A 37 6.16 -0.96 4.06
N VAL A 38 5.59 -0.33 3.04
CA VAL A 38 5.12 -1.00 1.82
C VAL A 38 5.66 -0.32 0.58
N ILE A 39 5.83 -1.10 -0.48
CA ILE A 39 6.21 -0.60 -1.80
C ILE A 39 5.06 -0.87 -2.78
N VAL A 40 4.52 0.19 -3.37
CA VAL A 40 3.47 0.10 -4.40
C VAL A 40 4.09 0.30 -5.78
N PRO A 41 3.93 -0.65 -6.71
CA PRO A 41 4.31 -0.47 -8.11
C PRO A 41 3.32 0.50 -8.78
N MET A 42 3.78 1.72 -9.02
CA MET A 42 3.13 2.80 -9.75
C MET A 42 3.35 2.69 -11.26
N HIS A 43 3.32 1.47 -11.81
CA HIS A 43 3.38 1.24 -13.26
C HIS A 43 2.24 0.32 -13.70
N GLY A 44 1.71 0.56 -14.91
CA GLY A 44 0.64 -0.22 -15.49
C GLY A 44 -0.76 0.31 -15.17
N LYS A 45 -1.76 -0.28 -15.85
CA LYS A 45 -3.18 0.06 -15.67
C LYS A 45 -3.75 -0.64 -14.43
N ASP A 46 -3.45 -1.93 -14.26
CA ASP A 46 -3.94 -2.76 -13.17
C ASP A 46 -2.81 -3.45 -12.40
N VAL A 47 -2.99 -3.56 -11.09
CA VAL A 47 -2.15 -4.34 -10.19
C VAL A 47 -2.86 -5.65 -9.90
N ALA A 48 -2.16 -6.78 -10.10
CA ALA A 48 -2.71 -8.11 -9.85
C ALA A 48 -3.11 -8.29 -8.37
N VAL A 49 -4.21 -8.99 -8.12
CA VAL A 49 -4.73 -9.26 -6.75
C VAL A 49 -3.67 -9.92 -5.86
N SER A 50 -2.83 -10.80 -6.43
CA SER A 50 -1.72 -11.42 -5.71
C SER A 50 -0.66 -10.42 -5.24
N VAL A 51 -0.39 -9.36 -6.02
CA VAL A 51 0.53 -8.28 -5.64
C VAL A 51 -0.09 -7.43 -4.53
N VAL A 52 -1.39 -7.12 -4.64
CA VAL A 52 -2.13 -6.42 -3.58
C VAL A 52 -2.08 -7.21 -2.28
N GLY A 53 -2.34 -8.52 -2.31
CA GLY A 53 -2.27 -9.37 -1.12
C GLY A 53 -0.90 -9.33 -0.43
N ARG A 54 0.20 -9.29 -1.21
CA ARG A 54 1.56 -9.11 -0.64
C ARG A 54 1.74 -7.73 0.00
N ILE A 55 1.20 -6.68 -0.62
CA ILE A 55 1.22 -5.32 -0.05
C ILE A 55 0.46 -5.31 1.28
N LEU A 56 -0.72 -5.94 1.36
CA LEU A 56 -1.53 -6.00 2.59
C LEU A 56 -0.82 -6.79 3.70
N GLN A 57 -0.19 -7.92 3.35
CA GLN A 57 0.63 -8.68 4.29
C GLN A 57 1.77 -7.83 4.88
N GLN A 58 2.48 -7.07 4.04
CA GLN A 58 3.52 -6.14 4.49
C GLN A 58 2.97 -4.96 5.29
N ALA A 59 1.74 -4.54 4.99
CA ALA A 59 1.02 -3.47 5.68
C ALA A 59 0.45 -3.88 7.04
N GLY A 60 0.43 -5.19 7.34
CA GLY A 60 -0.30 -5.74 8.49
C GLY A 60 -1.78 -5.40 8.41
N LEU A 61 -2.39 -5.62 7.23
CA LEU A 61 -3.79 -5.36 6.95
C LEU A 61 -4.49 -6.61 6.44
N GLU A 62 -5.73 -6.79 6.85
CA GLU A 62 -6.66 -7.74 6.23
C GLU A 62 -7.37 -7.11 5.02
N TRP A 63 -7.90 -7.94 4.12
CA TRP A 63 -8.68 -7.45 2.98
C TRP A 63 -9.90 -6.64 3.40
N SER A 64 -10.55 -7.02 4.50
CA SER A 64 -11.70 -6.29 5.06
C SER A 64 -11.33 -4.87 5.52
N GLU A 65 -10.15 -4.68 6.11
CA GLU A 65 -9.65 -3.35 6.47
C GLU A 65 -9.33 -2.49 5.23
N PHE A 66 -8.99 -3.13 4.10
CA PHE A 66 -8.60 -2.46 2.87
C PHE A 66 -9.77 -2.13 1.90
N ASP A 67 -10.85 -2.90 1.97
CA ASP A 67 -12.08 -2.69 1.19
C ASP A 67 -13.16 -1.86 1.93
N ALA A 68 -12.98 -1.59 3.23
CA ALA A 68 -13.86 -0.72 4.03
C ALA A 68 -13.72 0.77 3.64
#